data_AF-A0A538U7P7-F1
#
_entry.id   AF-A0A538U7P7-F1
#
_cell.length_a   1.000
_cell.length_b   1.000
_cell.length_c   1.000
_cell.angle_alpha   90.00
_cell.angle_beta   90.00
_cell.angle_gamma   90.00
#
_symmetry.space_group_name_H-M   'P 1'
#
loop_
_entity.id
_entity.type
_entity.pdbx_description
1 polymer ?
#
loop_
_entity_poly.entity_id
_entity_poly.type
_entity_poly.pdbx_seq_one_letter_code
_entity_poly.pdbx_strand_id
1 'polypeptide(L)'
;MPRPSDRAWGLVVALGLLAGPACSSRVERQVVDVGRHRVRFVCPAGWEHLDHGRQQLFRRGESQLSLTDLGPATPAAMVEELAAAERLWRDGRRRDAFERVRELRAPALRFAPSRQRADFWKPWTDVTYVPEAADSAAIGPAFAALIEGTKVFAEVTPEHMVEYVVILASDGRGREIAHRERRTIHGAPWIEVETWDRVSHLGRSRVAFVVDRGYLLALAIDWGRFERTGPVFEAVLASLEVTADPPR
;
A
#
# COMPACT_ATOMS: atom_id res chain seq x y z
N MET A 1 -38.68 74.34 -31.69
CA MET A 1 -38.18 75.09 -30.51
C MET A 1 -38.53 74.28 -29.26
N PRO A 2 -37.67 74.07 -28.24
CA PRO A 2 -36.22 73.94 -28.13
C PRO A 2 -35.77 72.51 -27.64
N ARG A 3 -34.51 72.12 -27.91
CA ARG A 3 -33.73 71.09 -27.13
C ARG A 3 -33.21 71.75 -25.82
N PRO A 4 -32.46 71.14 -24.86
CA PRO A 4 -31.96 69.77 -24.66
C PRO A 4 -32.09 69.27 -23.18
N SER A 5 -31.68 68.03 -22.87
CA SER A 5 -30.59 67.80 -21.90
C SER A 5 -30.23 66.31 -21.83
N ASP A 6 -29.09 66.02 -22.43
CA ASP A 6 -28.27 64.84 -22.23
C ASP A 6 -27.98 64.60 -20.75
N ARG A 7 -28.15 63.35 -20.29
CA ARG A 7 -27.34 62.78 -19.21
C ARG A 7 -26.98 61.35 -19.55
N ALA A 8 -25.97 61.22 -20.40
CA ALA A 8 -25.18 60.01 -20.53
C ALA A 8 -24.49 59.72 -19.18
N TRP A 9 -24.95 58.69 -18.48
CA TRP A 9 -24.21 58.11 -17.37
C TRP A 9 -23.16 57.17 -17.98
N GLY A 10 -21.94 57.69 -18.13
CA GLY A 10 -20.77 56.88 -18.43
C GLY A 10 -20.51 55.92 -17.28
N LEU A 11 -20.83 54.64 -17.49
CA LEU A 11 -20.46 53.58 -16.57
C LEU A 11 -19.02 53.18 -16.90
N VAL A 12 -18.07 53.81 -16.21
CA VAL A 12 -16.67 53.39 -16.20
C VAL A 12 -16.60 52.11 -15.39
N VAL A 13 -16.69 50.96 -16.06
CA VAL A 13 -16.30 49.67 -15.46
C VAL A 13 -14.79 49.69 -15.38
N ALA A 14 -14.26 50.07 -14.22
CA ALA A 14 -12.88 49.85 -13.88
C ALA A 14 -12.65 48.34 -13.83
N LEU A 15 -12.07 47.80 -14.91
CA LEU A 15 -11.52 46.45 -14.97
C LEU A 15 -10.31 46.40 -14.02
N GLY A 16 -10.57 46.30 -12.73
CA GLY A 16 -9.58 46.04 -11.72
C GLY A 16 -9.05 44.63 -11.91
N LEU A 17 -7.96 44.50 -12.69
CA LEU A 17 -7.09 43.33 -12.66
C LEU A 17 -6.50 43.23 -11.25
N LEU A 18 -7.23 42.56 -10.36
CA LEU A 18 -6.69 42.04 -9.11
C LEU A 18 -5.74 40.91 -9.48
N ALA A 19 -4.50 41.27 -9.80
CA ALA A 19 -3.36 40.38 -9.67
C ALA A 19 -3.17 40.12 -8.16
N GLY A 20 -4.03 39.26 -7.62
CA GLY A 20 -3.86 38.73 -6.28
C GLY A 20 -2.51 38.02 -6.23
N PRO A 21 -1.75 38.14 -5.12
CA PRO A 21 -0.51 37.41 -4.96
C PRO A 21 -0.83 35.93 -5.17
N ALA A 22 -0.17 35.32 -6.15
CA ALA A 22 -0.17 33.88 -6.31
C ALA A 22 0.38 33.31 -5.00
N CYS A 23 -0.53 32.95 -4.09
CA CYS A 23 -0.22 32.19 -2.91
C CYS A 23 0.46 30.92 -3.41
N SER A 24 1.79 30.89 -3.39
CA SER A 24 2.54 29.67 -3.56
C SER A 24 2.18 28.82 -2.35
N SER A 25 1.11 28.05 -2.45
CA SER A 25 0.80 27.03 -1.47
C SER A 25 2.01 26.12 -1.45
N ARG A 26 2.82 26.25 -0.39
CA ARG A 26 3.99 25.41 -0.19
C ARG A 26 3.46 23.99 -0.17
N VAL A 27 3.85 23.21 -1.17
CA VAL A 27 3.46 21.81 -1.27
C VAL A 27 4.05 21.10 -0.05
N GLU A 28 3.20 20.85 0.94
CA GLU A 28 3.61 20.25 2.19
C GLU A 28 3.89 18.76 1.96
N ARG A 29 5.12 18.36 2.26
CA ARG A 29 5.49 16.94 2.24
C ARG A 29 5.15 16.34 3.59
N GLN A 30 4.43 15.24 3.57
CA GLN A 30 4.07 14.48 4.75
C GLN A 30 5.07 13.37 4.98
N VAL A 31 5.33 13.04 6.24
CA VAL A 31 6.16 11.90 6.64
C VAL A 31 5.32 11.03 7.55
N VAL A 32 5.08 9.79 7.15
CA VAL A 32 4.22 8.84 7.87
C VAL A 32 4.85 7.46 7.87
N ASP A 33 4.41 6.61 8.80
CA ASP A 33 4.76 5.21 8.83
C ASP A 33 3.61 4.41 8.18
N VAL A 34 3.93 3.57 7.20
CA VAL A 34 3.03 2.63 6.54
C VAL A 34 3.47 1.23 6.92
N GLY A 35 2.94 0.74 8.03
CA GLY A 35 3.41 -0.51 8.64
C GLY A 35 4.91 -0.46 8.95
N ARG A 36 5.72 -1.23 8.23
CA ARG A 36 7.20 -1.28 8.39
C ARG A 36 7.95 -0.19 7.64
N HIS A 37 7.26 0.53 6.74
CA HIS A 37 7.87 1.50 5.83
C HIS A 37 7.72 2.90 6.38
N ARG A 38 8.82 3.64 6.50
CA ARG A 38 8.74 5.09 6.73
C ARG A 38 8.80 5.78 5.38
N VAL A 39 7.78 6.56 5.07
CA VAL A 39 7.61 7.15 3.74
C VAL A 39 7.42 8.65 3.83
N ARG A 40 7.86 9.33 2.78
CA ARG A 40 7.61 10.74 2.56
C ARG A 40 6.93 10.93 1.21
N PHE A 41 5.83 11.69 1.18
CA PHE A 41 5.10 11.96 -0.07
C PHE A 41 4.42 13.32 -0.04
N VAL A 42 3.86 13.71 -1.18
CA VAL A 42 2.99 14.88 -1.33
C VAL A 42 1.55 14.41 -1.51
N CYS A 43 0.64 14.91 -0.68
CA CYS A 43 -0.79 14.70 -0.91
C CYS A 43 -1.25 15.55 -2.11
N PRO A 44 -1.89 14.97 -3.14
CA PRO A 44 -2.34 15.70 -4.31
C PRO A 44 -3.38 16.78 -3.95
N ALA A 45 -3.34 17.92 -4.64
CA ALA A 45 -4.26 19.02 -4.37
C ALA A 45 -5.73 18.60 -4.52
N GLY A 46 -6.54 18.91 -3.51
CA GLY A 46 -7.97 18.57 -3.46
C GLY A 46 -8.26 17.09 -3.19
N TRP A 47 -7.26 16.32 -2.77
CA TRP A 47 -7.43 14.98 -2.23
C TRP A 47 -7.29 15.00 -0.70
N GLU A 48 -8.09 14.19 -0.05
CA GLU A 48 -7.99 13.91 1.39
C GLU A 48 -6.99 12.78 1.60
N HIS A 49 -6.22 12.85 2.68
CA HIS A 49 -5.32 11.79 3.13
C HIS A 49 -5.80 11.25 4.48
N LEU A 50 -5.95 9.92 4.57
CA LEU A 50 -6.38 9.20 5.77
C LEU A 50 -5.33 8.16 6.15
N ASP A 51 -4.95 8.15 7.42
CA ASP A 51 -3.96 7.23 7.98
C ASP A 51 -4.65 6.07 8.73
N HIS A 52 -4.40 4.84 8.27
CA HIS A 52 -4.87 3.59 8.86
C HIS A 52 -3.70 2.68 9.32
N GLY A 53 -2.55 3.27 9.63
CA GLY A 53 -1.35 2.57 10.12
C GLY A 53 -0.65 1.79 9.01
N ARG A 54 -1.17 0.63 8.61
CA ARG A 54 -0.59 -0.19 7.52
C ARG A 54 -1.05 0.23 6.12
N GLN A 55 -1.99 1.15 6.05
CA GLN A 55 -2.58 1.64 4.82
C GLN A 55 -2.79 3.15 4.92
N GLN A 56 -2.43 3.86 3.87
CA GLN A 56 -2.72 5.29 3.69
C GLN A 56 -3.69 5.41 2.52
N LEU A 57 -4.81 6.09 2.71
CA LEU A 57 -5.80 6.31 1.67
C LEU A 57 -5.73 7.74 1.16
N PHE A 58 -5.78 7.90 -0.16
CA PHE A 58 -5.97 9.18 -0.81
C PHE A 58 -7.35 9.17 -1.44
N ARG A 59 -8.23 10.12 -1.08
CA ARG A 59 -9.62 10.12 -1.54
C ARG A 59 -10.04 11.45 -2.15
N ARG A 60 -10.87 11.38 -3.19
CA ARG A 60 -11.57 12.54 -3.76
C ARG A 60 -12.90 12.10 -4.38
N GLY A 61 -14.00 12.35 -3.67
CA GLY A 61 -15.32 11.89 -4.09
C GLY A 61 -15.35 10.36 -4.20
N GLU A 62 -15.64 9.84 -5.40
CA GLU A 62 -15.69 8.40 -5.70
C GLU A 62 -14.35 7.79 -6.11
N SER A 63 -13.26 8.57 -6.07
CA SER A 63 -11.92 8.10 -6.44
C SER A 63 -11.07 7.84 -5.21
N GLN A 64 -10.30 6.76 -5.24
CA GLN A 64 -9.44 6.33 -4.15
C GLN A 64 -8.15 5.67 -4.67
N LEU A 65 -7.05 6.03 -4.03
CA LEU A 65 -5.76 5.34 -4.10
C LEU A 65 -5.41 4.82 -2.71
N SER A 66 -4.66 3.71 -2.64
CA SER A 66 -4.08 3.22 -1.40
C SER A 66 -2.57 3.07 -1.50
N LEU A 67 -1.86 3.41 -0.43
CA LEU A 67 -0.46 3.04 -0.19
C LEU A 67 -0.44 2.06 0.99
N THR A 68 -0.08 0.80 0.74
CA THR A 68 -0.30 -0.30 1.69
C THR A 68 0.97 -1.12 1.90
N ASP A 69 1.27 -1.43 3.16
CA ASP A 69 2.26 -2.44 3.54
C ASP A 69 1.65 -3.85 3.40
N LEU A 70 2.03 -4.54 2.34
CA LEU A 70 1.57 -5.89 2.02
C LEU A 70 2.29 -6.99 2.82
N GLY A 71 3.22 -6.62 3.71
CA GLY A 71 3.92 -7.54 4.60
C GLY A 71 5.23 -8.09 4.03
N PRO A 72 5.75 -9.18 4.60
CA PRO A 72 7.06 -9.72 4.25
C PRO A 72 7.07 -10.29 2.83
N ALA A 73 8.04 -9.82 2.04
CA ALA A 73 8.36 -10.29 0.70
C ALA A 73 9.31 -11.48 0.72
N THR A 74 10.23 -11.52 1.69
CA THR A 74 11.32 -12.50 1.76
C THR A 74 11.16 -13.47 2.94
N PRO A 75 11.76 -14.67 2.88
CA PRO A 75 11.80 -15.58 4.02
C PRO A 75 12.44 -14.95 5.28
N ALA A 76 13.48 -14.13 5.12
CA ALA A 76 14.10 -13.44 6.25
C ALA A 76 13.13 -12.47 6.94
N ALA A 77 12.37 -11.68 6.17
CA ALA A 77 11.34 -10.80 6.72
C ALA A 77 10.19 -11.59 7.37
N MET A 78 9.84 -12.78 6.85
CA MET A 78 8.87 -13.67 7.53
C MET A 78 9.38 -14.15 8.90
N VAL A 79 10.66 -14.50 9.01
CA VAL A 79 11.28 -14.87 10.30
C VAL A 79 11.20 -13.70 11.27
N GLU A 80 11.48 -12.47 10.82
CA GLU A 80 11.36 -11.27 11.67
C GLU A 80 9.92 -11.03 12.16
N GLU A 81 8.92 -11.24 11.30
CA GLU A 81 7.50 -11.14 11.67
C GLU A 81 7.10 -12.18 12.72
N LEU A 82 7.53 -13.44 12.54
CA LEU A 82 7.28 -14.51 13.49
C LEU A 82 8.02 -14.28 14.82
N ALA A 83 9.26 -13.81 14.78
CA ALA A 83 10.02 -13.46 15.99
C ALA A 83 9.40 -12.26 16.71
N ALA A 84 8.84 -11.28 15.98
CA ALA A 84 8.10 -10.17 16.58
C ALA A 84 6.80 -10.65 17.26
N ALA A 85 6.07 -11.58 16.64
CA ALA A 85 4.92 -12.20 17.26
C ALA A 85 5.28 -13.03 18.50
N GLU A 86 6.39 -13.77 18.46
CA GLU A 86 6.89 -14.54 19.61
C GLU A 86 7.25 -13.61 20.79
N ARG A 87 7.87 -12.45 20.52
CA ARG A 87 8.13 -11.44 21.57
C ARG A 87 6.85 -10.94 22.21
N LEU A 88 5.83 -10.58 21.41
CA LEU A 88 4.52 -10.19 21.94
C LEU A 88 3.92 -11.27 22.85
N TRP A 89 4.04 -12.54 22.48
CA TRP A 89 3.57 -13.64 23.30
C TRP A 89 4.34 -13.76 24.62
N ARG A 90 5.69 -13.67 24.59
CA ARG A 90 6.54 -13.67 25.79
C ARG A 90 6.22 -12.51 26.73
N ASP A 91 5.85 -11.35 26.19
CA ASP A 91 5.45 -10.16 26.95
C ASP A 91 4.01 -10.25 27.50
N GLY A 92 3.33 -11.40 27.35
CA GLY A 92 1.96 -11.62 27.80
C GLY A 92 0.88 -11.06 26.87
N ARG A 93 1.25 -10.42 25.75
CA ARG A 93 0.33 -9.88 24.72
C ARG A 93 -0.12 -10.96 23.74
N ARG A 94 -0.73 -12.01 24.27
CA ARG A 94 -1.04 -13.25 23.54
C ARG A 94 -1.98 -13.04 22.36
N ARG A 95 -3.06 -12.26 22.55
CA ARG A 95 -4.03 -11.96 21.48
C ARG A 95 -3.34 -11.31 20.29
N ASP A 96 -2.49 -10.32 20.53
CA ASP A 96 -1.76 -9.58 19.50
C ASP A 96 -0.76 -10.48 18.77
N ALA A 97 -0.07 -11.36 19.51
CA ALA A 97 0.82 -12.35 18.92
C ALA A 97 0.08 -13.29 17.96
N PHE A 98 -1.09 -13.80 18.39
CA PHE A 98 -1.90 -14.73 17.59
C PHE A 98 -2.48 -14.05 16.36
N GLU A 99 -2.97 -12.83 16.52
CA GLU A 99 -3.46 -12.01 15.41
C GLU A 99 -2.35 -11.78 14.38
N ARG A 100 -1.14 -11.45 14.83
CA ARG A 100 0.02 -11.26 13.95
C ARG A 100 0.40 -12.52 13.15
N VAL A 101 0.39 -13.70 13.77
CA VAL A 101 0.64 -14.97 13.07
C VAL A 101 -0.48 -15.28 12.08
N ARG A 102 -1.74 -15.07 12.47
CA ARG A 102 -2.92 -15.28 11.61
C ARG A 102 -2.92 -14.36 10.39
N GLU A 103 -2.44 -13.14 10.54
CA GLU A 103 -2.35 -12.14 9.47
C GLU A 103 -1.08 -12.28 8.64
N LEU A 104 -0.17 -13.21 8.97
CA LEU A 104 1.05 -13.43 8.20
C LEU A 104 0.69 -13.85 6.77
N ARG A 105 1.01 -12.98 5.83
CA ARG A 105 0.90 -13.21 4.40
C ARG A 105 2.26 -12.94 3.79
N ALA A 106 2.65 -13.78 2.85
CA ALA A 106 3.88 -13.61 2.08
C ALA A 106 3.73 -14.23 0.69
N PRO A 107 4.44 -13.74 -0.32
CA PRO A 107 4.49 -14.37 -1.64
C PRO A 107 4.95 -15.84 -1.56
N ALA A 108 5.97 -16.13 -0.75
CA ALA A 108 6.48 -17.48 -0.52
C ALA A 108 5.37 -18.43 -0.02
N LEU A 109 4.56 -17.98 0.94
CA LEU A 109 3.40 -18.73 1.41
C LEU A 109 2.31 -18.84 0.35
N ARG A 110 2.10 -17.83 -0.49
CA ARG A 110 1.02 -17.85 -1.50
C ARG A 110 1.29 -18.89 -2.58
N PHE A 111 2.51 -18.95 -3.10
CA PHE A 111 2.87 -19.78 -4.24
C PHE A 111 3.47 -21.14 -3.87
N ALA A 112 3.74 -21.38 -2.59
CA ALA A 112 4.13 -22.71 -2.14
C ALA A 112 3.04 -23.77 -2.47
N PRO A 113 3.44 -24.99 -2.85
CA PRO A 113 2.52 -26.11 -3.03
C PRO A 113 1.62 -26.31 -1.81
N SER A 114 0.37 -26.72 -2.03
CA SER A 114 -0.62 -26.85 -0.95
C SER A 114 -0.16 -27.73 0.22
N ARG A 115 0.57 -28.82 -0.05
CA ARG A 115 1.16 -29.67 0.99
C ARG A 115 2.18 -28.92 1.85
N GLN A 116 3.10 -28.20 1.22
CA GLN A 116 4.11 -27.43 1.94
C GLN A 116 3.49 -26.34 2.83
N ARG A 117 2.43 -25.67 2.36
CA ARG A 117 1.69 -24.69 3.18
C ARG A 117 0.99 -25.34 4.37
N ALA A 118 0.38 -26.51 4.16
CA ALA A 118 -0.26 -27.26 5.24
C ALA A 118 0.78 -27.68 6.29
N ASP A 119 1.92 -28.21 5.84
CA ASP A 119 3.02 -28.61 6.72
C ASP A 119 3.61 -27.42 7.49
N PHE A 120 3.73 -26.25 6.85
CA PHE A 120 4.14 -25.01 7.51
C PHE A 120 3.18 -24.60 8.63
N TRP A 121 1.86 -24.61 8.37
CA TRP A 121 0.87 -24.16 9.34
C TRP A 121 0.57 -25.17 10.44
N LYS A 122 0.87 -26.45 10.21
CA LYS A 122 0.52 -27.55 11.10
C LYS A 122 0.93 -27.35 12.57
N PRO A 123 2.19 -26.98 12.90
CA PRO A 123 2.60 -26.79 14.29
C PRO A 123 1.78 -25.72 15.01
N TRP A 124 1.35 -24.69 14.28
CA TRP A 124 0.53 -23.62 14.84
C TRP A 124 -0.93 -24.04 14.99
N THR A 125 -1.50 -24.72 13.99
CA THR A 125 -2.88 -25.20 14.07
C THR A 125 -3.05 -26.22 15.20
N ASP A 126 -2.12 -27.17 15.33
CA ASP A 126 -2.18 -28.26 16.31
C ASP A 126 -2.29 -27.73 17.75
N VAL A 127 -1.70 -26.55 18.01
CA VAL A 127 -1.73 -25.92 19.34
C VAL A 127 -2.85 -24.89 19.51
N THR A 128 -3.38 -24.28 18.44
CA THR A 128 -4.34 -23.16 18.54
C THR A 128 -5.81 -23.56 18.40
N TYR A 129 -6.12 -24.80 17.99
CA TYR A 129 -7.51 -25.27 17.88
C TYR A 129 -8.18 -25.60 19.23
N VAL A 130 -7.42 -25.71 20.32
CA VAL A 130 -7.94 -25.96 21.66
C VAL A 130 -8.21 -24.64 22.43
N PRO A 131 -9.32 -24.51 23.18
CA PRO A 131 -9.65 -23.28 23.91
C PRO A 131 -8.56 -22.79 24.89
N GLU A 132 -7.75 -23.71 25.42
CA GLU A 132 -6.68 -23.44 26.39
C GLU A 132 -5.30 -23.20 25.71
N ALA A 133 -5.28 -23.12 24.38
CA ALA A 133 -4.07 -22.96 23.55
C ALA A 133 -3.13 -21.85 24.02
N ALA A 134 -3.70 -20.70 24.40
CA ALA A 134 -2.94 -19.49 24.70
C ALA A 134 -1.98 -19.65 25.90
N ASP A 135 -2.30 -20.58 26.81
CA ASP A 135 -1.52 -20.92 28.00
C ASP A 135 -0.64 -22.16 27.81
N SER A 136 -0.70 -22.80 26.65
CA SER A 136 0.03 -24.03 26.38
C SER A 136 1.53 -23.78 26.29
N ALA A 137 2.32 -24.59 27.00
CA ALA A 137 3.77 -24.66 26.84
C ALA A 137 4.19 -25.02 25.40
N ALA A 138 3.26 -25.52 24.57
CA ALA A 138 3.50 -25.86 23.17
C ALA A 138 3.53 -24.63 22.23
N ILE A 139 3.09 -23.44 22.66
CA ILE A 139 3.12 -22.23 21.80
C ILE A 139 4.56 -21.82 21.45
N GLY A 140 5.48 -21.84 22.41
CA GLY A 140 6.90 -21.54 22.16
C GLY A 140 7.51 -22.44 21.08
N PRO A 141 7.44 -23.78 21.23
CA PRO A 141 7.84 -24.71 20.18
C PRO A 141 7.15 -24.49 18.83
N ALA A 142 5.87 -24.10 18.80
CA ALA A 142 5.17 -23.80 17.55
C ALA A 142 5.77 -22.58 16.83
N PHE A 143 6.14 -21.50 17.54
CA PHE A 143 6.86 -20.37 16.95
C PHE A 143 8.20 -20.80 16.34
N ALA A 144 8.99 -21.59 17.08
CA ALA A 144 10.27 -22.09 16.58
C ALA A 144 10.09 -22.96 15.32
N ALA A 145 9.06 -23.81 15.30
CA ALA A 145 8.73 -24.63 14.14
C ALA A 145 8.30 -23.80 12.91
N LEU A 146 7.50 -22.74 13.11
CA LEU A 146 7.14 -21.81 12.04
C LEU A 146 8.39 -21.11 11.47
N ILE A 147 9.28 -20.62 12.34
CA ILE A 147 10.52 -19.94 11.95
C ILE A 147 11.44 -20.90 11.16
N GLU A 148 11.59 -22.15 11.60
CA GLU A 148 12.37 -23.13 10.85
C GLU A 148 11.69 -23.45 9.51
N GLY A 149 10.36 -23.59 9.52
CA GLY A 149 9.54 -23.83 8.35
C GLY A 149 9.63 -22.74 7.28
N THR A 150 10.04 -21.50 7.60
CA THR A 150 10.23 -20.49 6.55
C THR A 150 11.40 -20.80 5.62
N LYS A 151 12.40 -21.56 6.10
CA LYS A 151 13.63 -21.87 5.34
C LYS A 151 13.40 -22.84 4.20
N VAL A 152 12.31 -23.61 4.24
CA VAL A 152 12.00 -24.59 3.19
C VAL A 152 11.31 -23.96 1.98
N PHE A 153 10.84 -22.71 2.07
CA PHE A 153 10.20 -22.06 0.94
C PHE A 153 11.21 -21.72 -0.16
N ALA A 154 10.78 -21.94 -1.41
CA ALA A 154 11.54 -21.50 -2.56
C ALA A 154 11.66 -19.97 -2.59
N GLU A 155 12.73 -19.49 -3.24
CA GLU A 155 12.88 -18.07 -3.50
C GLU A 155 11.74 -17.55 -4.39
N VAL A 156 11.24 -16.37 -4.04
CA VAL A 156 10.14 -15.74 -4.76
C VAL A 156 10.69 -15.05 -5.99
N THR A 157 10.25 -15.46 -7.18
CA THR A 157 10.62 -14.80 -8.43
C THR A 157 10.00 -13.40 -8.54
N PRO A 158 10.58 -12.50 -9.35
CA PRO A 158 9.96 -11.21 -9.66
C PRO A 158 8.54 -11.33 -10.22
N GLU A 159 8.23 -12.42 -10.94
CA GLU A 159 6.92 -12.71 -11.51
C GLU A 159 5.91 -13.06 -10.42
N HIS A 160 6.29 -13.90 -9.45
CA HIS A 160 5.47 -14.17 -8.27
C HIS A 160 5.17 -12.88 -7.48
N MET A 161 6.13 -11.96 -7.37
CA MET A 161 5.88 -10.66 -6.71
C MET A 161 4.81 -9.85 -7.43
N VAL A 162 4.90 -9.74 -8.75
CA VAL A 162 3.91 -9.02 -9.58
C VAL A 162 2.53 -9.64 -9.39
N GLU A 163 2.41 -10.96 -9.52
CA GLU A 163 1.13 -11.65 -9.37
C GLU A 163 0.56 -11.48 -7.95
N TYR A 164 1.40 -11.61 -6.93
CA TYR A 164 1.00 -11.41 -5.53
C TYR A 164 0.40 -10.02 -5.28
N VAL A 165 1.09 -8.99 -5.75
CA VAL A 165 0.67 -7.59 -5.57
C VAL A 165 -0.62 -7.32 -6.32
N VAL A 166 -0.77 -7.79 -7.58
CA VAL A 166 -2.02 -7.62 -8.35
C VAL A 166 -3.20 -8.31 -7.66
N ILE A 167 -3.00 -9.51 -7.10
CA ILE A 167 -4.04 -10.23 -6.35
C ILE A 167 -4.50 -9.43 -5.13
N LEU A 168 -3.57 -8.87 -4.35
CA LEU A 168 -3.89 -8.22 -3.07
C LEU A 168 -4.34 -6.76 -3.21
N ALA A 169 -3.72 -6.00 -4.10
CA ALA A 169 -3.90 -4.55 -4.15
C ALA A 169 -5.00 -4.11 -5.14
N SER A 170 -5.36 -4.96 -6.11
CA SER A 170 -6.32 -4.59 -7.17
C SER A 170 -7.53 -5.51 -7.25
N ASP A 171 -7.77 -6.31 -6.20
CA ASP A 171 -8.74 -7.42 -6.20
C ASP A 171 -8.63 -8.21 -7.51
N GLY A 172 -7.43 -8.72 -7.81
CA GLY A 172 -7.00 -9.14 -9.14
C GLY A 172 -7.80 -10.27 -9.81
N ARG A 173 -8.92 -10.72 -9.25
CA ARG A 173 -9.82 -11.68 -9.87
C ARG A 173 -10.36 -11.12 -11.17
N GLY A 174 -10.08 -11.83 -12.26
CA GLY A 174 -10.55 -11.42 -13.60
C GLY A 174 -9.75 -10.28 -14.22
N ARG A 175 -8.58 -9.90 -13.67
CA ARG A 175 -7.70 -8.90 -14.30
C ARG A 175 -6.58 -9.56 -15.09
N GLU A 176 -6.14 -8.90 -16.15
CA GLU A 176 -4.98 -9.27 -16.96
C GLU A 176 -3.95 -8.13 -16.96
N ILE A 177 -2.66 -8.48 -17.04
CA ILE A 177 -1.56 -7.51 -17.08
C ILE A 177 -1.43 -6.99 -18.51
N ALA A 178 -1.67 -5.69 -18.68
CA ALA A 178 -1.54 -4.98 -19.95
C ALA A 178 -0.10 -4.52 -20.18
N HIS A 179 0.56 -4.04 -19.12
CA HIS A 179 1.89 -3.47 -19.19
C HIS A 179 2.65 -3.65 -17.87
N ARG A 180 3.98 -3.77 -17.97
CA ARG A 180 4.89 -3.84 -16.83
C ARG A 180 6.11 -2.97 -17.12
N GLU A 181 6.44 -2.11 -16.17
CA GLU A 181 7.61 -1.23 -16.26
C GLU A 181 8.44 -1.29 -14.98
N ARG A 182 9.76 -1.17 -15.10
CA ARG A 182 10.66 -0.96 -13.95
C ARG A 182 11.12 0.49 -13.95
N ARG A 183 10.98 1.17 -12.82
CA ARG A 183 11.32 2.59 -12.66
C ARG A 183 12.15 2.78 -11.40
N THR A 184 13.10 3.71 -11.43
CA THR A 184 13.83 4.12 -10.22
C THR A 184 13.26 5.45 -9.75
N ILE A 185 12.77 5.50 -8.52
CA ILE A 185 12.13 6.67 -7.92
C ILE A 185 12.84 6.97 -6.60
N HIS A 186 13.46 8.15 -6.48
CA HIS A 186 14.28 8.54 -5.33
C HIS A 186 15.30 7.46 -4.91
N GLY A 187 15.89 6.77 -5.89
CA GLY A 187 16.88 5.70 -5.69
C GLY A 187 16.30 4.31 -5.43
N ALA A 188 14.99 4.18 -5.19
CA ALA A 188 14.34 2.89 -4.95
C ALA A 188 13.84 2.25 -6.26
N PRO A 189 14.00 0.93 -6.45
CA PRO A 189 13.53 0.22 -7.65
C PRO A 189 12.06 -0.17 -7.53
N TRP A 190 11.19 0.55 -8.23
CA TRP A 190 9.77 0.29 -8.32
C TRP A 190 9.42 -0.57 -9.54
N ILE A 191 8.44 -1.46 -9.39
CA ILE A 191 7.79 -2.16 -10.49
C ILE A 191 6.38 -1.63 -10.60
N GLU A 192 6.06 -1.07 -11.76
CA GLU A 192 4.73 -0.60 -12.11
C GLU A 192 4.03 -1.64 -13.00
N VAL A 193 2.77 -1.89 -12.72
CA VAL A 193 1.94 -2.87 -13.42
C VAL A 193 0.61 -2.21 -13.74
N GLU A 194 0.29 -2.17 -15.02
CA GLU A 194 -1.02 -1.78 -15.50
C GLU A 194 -1.86 -3.03 -15.79
N THR A 195 -3.12 -3.00 -15.37
CA THR A 195 -4.04 -4.10 -15.56
C THR A 195 -5.37 -3.63 -16.15
N TRP A 196 -6.07 -4.51 -16.85
CA TRP A 196 -7.46 -4.31 -17.27
C TRP A 196 -8.31 -5.51 -16.88
N ASP A 197 -9.64 -5.36 -16.96
CA ASP A 197 -10.55 -6.50 -16.85
C ASP A 197 -10.35 -7.44 -18.06
N ARG A 198 -10.18 -8.73 -17.80
CA ARG A 198 -9.86 -9.76 -18.80
C ARG A 198 -11.00 -9.99 -19.80
N VAL A 199 -12.25 -9.71 -19.41
CA VAL A 199 -13.43 -10.03 -20.23
C VAL A 199 -13.79 -8.84 -21.11
N SER A 200 -13.90 -7.66 -20.51
CA SER A 200 -14.31 -6.44 -21.18
C SER A 200 -13.16 -5.66 -21.78
N HIS A 201 -11.91 -5.91 -21.34
CA HIS A 201 -10.75 -5.04 -21.59
C HIS A 201 -10.99 -3.57 -21.17
N LEU A 202 -11.97 -3.35 -20.29
CA LEU A 202 -12.29 -2.06 -19.68
C LEU A 202 -11.75 -2.01 -18.24
N GLY A 203 -11.93 -0.86 -17.59
CA GLY A 203 -11.61 -0.72 -16.16
C GLY A 203 -10.11 -0.81 -15.87
N ARG A 204 -9.30 -0.01 -16.57
CA ARG A 204 -7.86 0.11 -16.32
C ARG A 204 -7.57 0.44 -14.85
N SER A 205 -6.61 -0.26 -14.28
CA SER A 205 -6.06 0.03 -12.95
C SER A 205 -4.53 -0.07 -13.01
N ARG A 206 -3.89 0.48 -11.98
CA ARG A 206 -2.44 0.56 -11.89
C ARG A 206 -2.02 0.28 -10.46
N VAL A 207 -0.95 -0.48 -10.33
CA VAL A 207 -0.27 -0.75 -9.07
C VAL A 207 1.23 -0.59 -9.27
N ALA A 208 1.89 0.07 -8.35
CA ALA A 208 3.35 0.15 -8.28
C ALA A 208 3.79 -0.39 -6.93
N PHE A 209 4.86 -1.16 -6.91
CA PHE A 209 5.40 -1.69 -5.66
C PHE A 209 6.91 -1.67 -5.60
N VAL A 210 7.42 -1.68 -4.38
CA VAL A 210 8.84 -1.78 -4.05
C VAL A 210 9.04 -2.79 -2.92
N VAL A 211 10.18 -3.47 -2.93
CA VAL A 211 10.64 -4.27 -1.79
C VAL A 211 11.66 -3.44 -1.02
N ASP A 212 11.29 -2.96 0.17
CA ASP A 212 12.19 -2.28 1.11
C ASP A 212 12.50 -3.21 2.27
N ARG A 213 13.80 -3.46 2.52
CA ARG A 213 14.29 -4.31 3.62
C ARG A 213 13.55 -5.66 3.76
N GLY A 214 13.14 -6.23 2.62
CA GLY A 214 12.42 -7.50 2.57
C GLY A 214 10.91 -7.43 2.77
N TYR A 215 10.31 -6.24 2.86
CA TYR A 215 8.86 -6.01 2.98
C TYR A 215 8.30 -5.32 1.73
N LEU A 216 7.05 -5.61 1.38
CA LEU A 216 6.38 -5.05 0.21
C LEU A 216 5.58 -3.79 0.58
N LEU A 217 5.86 -2.70 -0.12
CA LEU A 217 5.03 -1.50 -0.13
C LEU A 217 4.39 -1.36 -1.52
N ALA A 218 3.08 -1.16 -1.58
CA ALA A 218 2.36 -1.02 -2.85
C ALA A 218 1.47 0.23 -2.85
N LEU A 219 1.56 1.01 -3.92
CA LEU A 219 0.60 2.06 -4.27
C LEU A 219 -0.36 1.50 -5.32
N ALA A 220 -1.66 1.63 -5.14
CA ALA A 220 -2.67 1.13 -6.07
C ALA A 220 -3.81 2.13 -6.31
N ILE A 221 -4.39 2.07 -7.51
CA ILE A 221 -5.71 2.65 -7.78
C ILE A 221 -6.75 1.63 -7.28
N ASP A 222 -7.41 1.97 -6.16
CA ASP A 222 -8.48 1.14 -5.63
C ASP A 222 -9.73 1.34 -6.50
N TRP A 223 -10.26 2.57 -6.56
CA TRP A 223 -11.51 2.91 -7.26
C TRP A 223 -11.41 4.24 -8.00
N GLY A 224 -12.23 4.40 -9.04
CA GLY A 224 -12.39 5.64 -9.80
C GLY A 224 -12.06 5.49 -11.29
N ARG A 225 -12.36 6.53 -12.06
CA ARG A 225 -12.06 6.56 -13.50
C ARG A 225 -10.57 6.78 -13.72
N PHE A 226 -9.94 5.93 -14.53
CA PHE A 226 -8.51 5.96 -14.79
C PHE A 226 -8.02 7.33 -15.30
N GLU A 227 -8.83 8.03 -16.10
CA GLU A 227 -8.49 9.36 -16.62
C GLU A 227 -8.34 10.41 -15.51
N ARG A 228 -8.97 10.18 -14.35
CA ARG A 228 -8.88 11.04 -13.17
C ARG A 228 -7.85 10.51 -12.16
N THR A 229 -7.79 9.20 -11.95
CA THR A 229 -6.93 8.60 -10.93
C THR A 229 -5.50 8.35 -11.41
N GLY A 230 -5.28 8.07 -12.69
CA GLY A 230 -3.97 7.82 -13.29
C GLY A 230 -2.97 8.98 -13.08
N PRO A 231 -3.32 10.24 -13.43
CA PRO A 231 -2.42 11.38 -13.19
C PRO A 231 -2.10 11.59 -11.71
N VAL A 232 -3.06 11.28 -10.82
CA VAL A 232 -2.89 11.43 -9.37
C VAL A 232 -1.99 10.31 -8.83
N PHE A 233 -2.18 9.09 -9.31
CA PHE A 233 -1.29 7.96 -9.04
C PHE A 233 0.17 8.31 -9.39
N GLU A 234 0.40 8.84 -10.60
CA GLU A 234 1.75 9.26 -11.03
C GLU A 234 2.32 10.37 -10.14
N ALA A 235 1.50 11.34 -9.76
CA ALA A 235 1.94 12.44 -8.89
C ALA A 235 2.34 11.93 -7.50
N VAL A 236 1.54 11.04 -6.90
CA VAL A 236 1.86 10.41 -5.61
C VAL A 236 3.13 9.58 -5.74
N LEU A 237 3.18 8.67 -6.72
CA LEU A 237 4.31 7.77 -6.95
C LEU A 237 5.62 8.54 -7.17
N ALA A 238 5.63 9.57 -8.01
CA ALA A 238 6.81 10.39 -8.27
C ALA A 238 7.26 11.20 -7.04
N SER A 239 6.36 11.47 -6.09
CA SER A 239 6.69 12.14 -4.83
C SER A 239 7.13 11.20 -3.71
N LEU A 240 6.94 9.89 -3.88
CA LEU A 240 7.05 8.88 -2.82
C LEU A 240 8.50 8.45 -2.59
N GLU A 241 9.05 8.84 -1.46
CA GLU A 241 10.39 8.50 -0.99
C GLU A 241 10.26 7.49 0.17
N VAL A 242 10.89 6.33 0.03
CA VAL A 242 10.98 5.33 1.11
C VAL A 242 12.28 5.58 1.86
N THR A 243 12.19 5.99 3.12
CA THR A 243 13.35 6.37 3.91
C THR A 243 13.88 5.17 4.70
N ALA A 244 15.20 5.04 4.78
CA ALA A 244 15.86 3.96 5.51
C ALA A 244 15.72 4.06 7.04
N ASP A 245 15.32 5.23 7.56
CA ASP A 245 15.12 5.42 9.00
C ASP A 245 13.97 4.53 9.49
N PRO A 246 14.25 3.58 10.40
CA PRO A 246 13.19 2.75 10.95
C PRO A 246 12.19 3.61 11.74
N PRO A 247 10.90 3.23 11.77
CA PRO A 247 9.97 3.80 12.74
C PRO A 247 10.56 3.61 14.15
N ARG A 248 10.60 4.70 14.94
CA ARG A 248 11.09 4.70 16.32
C ARG A 248 10.13 3.97 17.25
#